data_AF-A0A7G2CC20-F1
#
_entry.id   AF-A0A7G2CC20-F1
#
_cell.length_a   1.000
_cell.length_b   1.000
_cell.length_c   1.000
_cell.angle_alpha   90.00
_cell.angle_beta   90.00
_cell.angle_gamma   90.00
#
_symmetry.space_group_name_H-M   'P 1'
#
loop_
_entity.id
_entity.type
_entity.pdbx_description
1 polymer ?
#
loop_
_entity_poly.entity_id
_entity_poly.type
_entity_poly.pdbx_seq_one_letter_code
_entity_poly.pdbx_strand_id
1 'polypeptide(L)'
;MQNFVALSCARVTKTGEEVKFLLADVQRVKRETDGLLTAYGGWMQKCIDQPKVRGGVYPAGEIGQVLLRLKEIAGLHETLIDAFVTLHRPRDNYPDMLLIDTLELLRPFVADVGKLFQAFMQEMIYSTERPKDWTVQKSVVILWKAQLACRSFFHVTGNIQRNYFAATQQVSGADRKAVNLYLDSSVMQEALQNGVDPAELRDPKNADLIQRLFTLSYQMNSPFTMQNREDLRAINVIMSIFEIELKTLKQLLFPMIKIHEYEFSRTTV
;
A
#
# COMPACT_ATOMS: atom_id res chain seq x y z
N MET A 1 -6.44 7.70 -4.85
CA MET A 1 -5.40 7.40 -3.84
C MET A 1 -5.78 7.85 -2.43
N GLN A 2 -6.09 9.12 -2.17
CA GLN A 2 -6.44 9.58 -0.81
C GLN A 2 -7.59 8.79 -0.16
N ASN A 3 -8.66 8.51 -0.92
CA ASN A 3 -9.76 7.69 -0.40
C ASN A 3 -9.36 6.22 -0.13
N PHE A 4 -8.40 5.66 -0.88
CA PHE A 4 -7.87 4.32 -0.60
C PHE A 4 -7.06 4.31 0.70
N VAL A 5 -6.26 5.34 0.93
CA VAL A 5 -5.58 5.54 2.21
C VAL A 5 -6.60 5.68 3.34
N ALA A 6 -7.65 6.48 3.15
CA ALA A 6 -8.72 6.63 4.13
C ALA A 6 -9.40 5.29 4.45
N LEU A 7 -9.67 4.46 3.44
CA LEU A 7 -10.21 3.10 3.61
C LEU A 7 -9.27 2.15 4.37
N SER A 8 -7.96 2.22 4.14
CA SER A 8 -6.96 1.47 4.92
C SER A 8 -6.85 1.95 6.36
N CYS A 9 -7.06 3.24 6.60
CA CYS A 9 -7.00 3.84 7.93
C CYS A 9 -8.31 3.66 8.70
N ALA A 10 -9.43 3.42 8.01
CA ALA A 10 -10.74 3.31 8.60
C ALA A 10 -10.84 2.12 9.56
N ARG A 11 -11.57 2.32 10.65
CA ARG A 11 -11.83 1.27 11.62
C ARG A 11 -12.70 0.20 10.98
N VAL A 12 -12.24 -1.04 11.04
CA VAL A 12 -13.07 -2.20 10.70
C VAL A 12 -14.06 -2.43 11.84
N THR A 13 -15.35 -2.54 11.53
CA THR A 13 -16.43 -2.72 12.51
C THR A 13 -17.24 -3.98 12.19
N LYS A 14 -18.23 -4.28 13.04
CA LYS A 14 -19.15 -5.40 12.82
C LYS A 14 -20.10 -5.14 11.64
N THR A 15 -20.54 -3.90 11.46
CA THR A 15 -21.58 -3.56 10.48
C THR A 15 -21.01 -3.10 9.14
N GLY A 16 -19.79 -2.54 9.14
CA GLY A 16 -19.12 -2.03 7.93
C GLY A 16 -19.75 -0.76 7.35
N GLU A 17 -20.68 -0.11 8.07
CA GLU A 17 -21.43 1.03 7.53
C GLU A 17 -20.58 2.30 7.42
N GLU A 18 -19.58 2.42 8.28
CA GLU A 18 -18.73 3.60 8.43
C GLU A 18 -17.93 3.90 7.17
N VAL A 19 -17.71 2.90 6.31
CA VAL A 19 -16.94 3.05 5.07
C VAL A 19 -17.80 3.00 3.81
N LYS A 20 -19.11 2.78 3.91
CA LYS A 20 -19.99 2.65 2.73
C LYS A 20 -19.90 3.87 1.82
N PHE A 21 -19.86 5.07 2.39
CA PHE A 21 -19.73 6.30 1.62
C PHE A 21 -18.35 6.41 0.94
N LEU A 22 -17.27 6.00 1.62
CA LEU A 22 -15.91 5.99 1.05
C LEU A 22 -15.79 4.97 -0.08
N LEU A 23 -16.35 3.76 0.08
CA LEU A 23 -16.37 2.74 -0.96
C LEU A 23 -17.15 3.21 -2.20
N ALA A 24 -18.33 3.82 -1.99
CA ALA A 24 -19.12 4.38 -3.08
C ALA A 24 -18.36 5.50 -3.82
N ASP A 25 -17.67 6.37 -3.09
CA ASP A 25 -16.89 7.46 -3.68
C ASP A 25 -15.67 6.93 -4.45
N VAL A 26 -14.95 5.95 -3.91
CA VAL A 26 -13.84 5.29 -4.60
C VAL A 26 -14.29 4.63 -5.90
N GLN A 27 -15.41 3.89 -5.88
CA GLN A 27 -15.97 3.27 -7.08
C GLN A 27 -16.41 4.29 -8.13
N ARG A 28 -16.89 5.45 -7.69
CA ARG A 28 -17.23 6.57 -8.57
C ARG A 28 -15.97 7.17 -9.21
N VAL A 29 -14.98 7.52 -8.41
CA VAL A 29 -13.70 8.09 -8.88
C VAL A 29 -12.97 7.11 -9.81
N LYS A 30 -13.04 5.80 -9.55
CA LYS A 30 -12.48 4.78 -10.44
C LYS A 30 -13.14 4.79 -11.82
N ARG A 31 -14.48 4.81 -11.87
CA ARG A 31 -15.23 4.91 -13.13
C ARG A 31 -14.91 6.20 -13.90
N GLU A 32 -14.79 7.33 -13.20
CA GLU A 32 -14.37 8.60 -13.79
C GLU A 32 -12.94 8.48 -14.36
N THR A 33 -12.03 7.85 -13.62
CA THR A 33 -10.64 7.61 -14.05
C THR A 33 -10.58 6.72 -15.30
N ASP A 34 -11.34 5.62 -15.34
CA ASP A 34 -11.41 4.73 -16.50
C ASP A 34 -11.93 5.46 -17.75
N GLY A 35 -12.92 6.33 -17.56
CA GLY A 35 -13.45 7.21 -18.60
C GLY A 35 -12.38 8.18 -19.13
N LEU A 36 -11.64 8.83 -18.23
CA LEU A 36 -10.54 9.74 -18.58
C LEU A 36 -9.40 9.02 -19.32
N LEU A 37 -9.00 7.83 -18.88
CA LEU A 37 -7.96 7.03 -19.54
C LEU A 37 -8.38 6.57 -20.93
N THR A 38 -9.65 6.24 -21.11
CA THR A 38 -10.23 5.91 -22.42
C THR A 38 -10.20 7.12 -23.35
N ALA A 39 -10.67 8.27 -22.86
CA ALA A 39 -10.68 9.51 -23.61
C ALA A 39 -9.26 9.96 -24.00
N TYR A 40 -8.31 9.85 -23.06
CA TYR A 40 -6.90 10.15 -23.30
C TYR A 40 -6.27 9.25 -24.36
N GLY A 41 -6.56 7.94 -24.33
CA GLY A 41 -6.12 7.01 -25.38
C GLY A 41 -6.67 7.37 -26.76
N GLY A 42 -7.94 7.78 -26.83
CA GLY A 42 -8.54 8.27 -28.08
C GLY A 42 -7.93 9.58 -28.58
N TRP A 43 -7.57 10.49 -27.67
CA TRP A 43 -6.87 11.72 -28.03
C TRP A 43 -5.44 11.47 -28.53
N MET A 44 -4.70 10.58 -27.86
CA MET A 44 -3.35 10.18 -28.26
C MET A 44 -3.31 9.64 -29.69
N GLN A 45 -4.29 8.81 -30.08
CA GLN A 45 -4.37 8.29 -31.45
C GLN A 45 -4.51 9.42 -32.47
N LYS A 46 -5.35 10.43 -32.19
CA LYS A 46 -5.50 11.61 -33.06
C LYS A 46 -4.21 12.40 -33.21
N CYS A 47 -3.40 12.51 -32.15
CA CYS A 47 -2.10 13.20 -32.20
C CYS A 47 -1.07 12.43 -33.03
N ILE A 48 -1.08 11.10 -32.98
CA ILE A 48 -0.25 10.24 -33.84
C ILE A 48 -0.62 10.43 -35.31
N ASP A 49 -1.92 10.50 -35.60
CA ASP A 49 -2.44 10.66 -36.96
C ASP A 49 -2.21 12.10 -37.51
N GLN A 50 -1.87 13.06 -36.65
CA GLN A 50 -1.63 14.48 -37.02
C GLN A 50 -0.31 15.03 -36.45
N PRO A 51 0.86 14.49 -36.85
CA PRO A 51 2.14 14.77 -36.19
C PRO A 51 2.72 16.17 -36.48
N LYS A 52 2.08 16.99 -37.33
CA LYS A 52 2.66 18.24 -37.85
C LYS A 52 2.22 19.52 -37.12
N VAL A 53 1.45 19.41 -36.03
CA VAL A 53 0.96 20.59 -35.31
C VAL A 53 1.88 20.93 -34.13
N ARG A 54 2.96 21.66 -34.43
CA ARG A 54 3.88 22.41 -33.52
C ARG A 54 4.91 21.61 -32.72
N GLY A 55 6.17 21.70 -33.20
CA GLY A 55 7.40 21.47 -32.43
C GLY A 55 7.76 19.99 -32.28
N GLY A 56 8.98 19.62 -32.68
CA GLY A 56 9.54 18.28 -32.48
C GLY A 56 8.76 17.12 -33.11
N VAL A 57 9.26 15.90 -32.91
CA VAL A 57 8.52 14.67 -33.18
C VAL A 57 7.70 14.35 -31.93
N TYR A 58 6.39 14.19 -32.08
CA TYR A 58 5.51 13.82 -30.97
C TYR A 58 5.95 12.49 -30.33
N PRO A 59 6.17 12.42 -28.99
CA PRO A 59 6.72 11.25 -28.30
C PRO A 59 5.64 10.19 -28.07
N ALA A 60 5.08 9.67 -29.16
CA ALA A 60 3.96 8.73 -29.15
C ALA A 60 4.26 7.45 -28.36
N GLY A 61 5.48 6.94 -28.47
CA GLY A 61 5.90 5.72 -27.77
C GLY A 61 5.92 5.90 -26.26
N GLU A 62 6.46 7.02 -25.79
CA GLU A 62 6.58 7.35 -24.37
C GLU A 62 5.21 7.68 -23.76
N ILE A 63 4.36 8.42 -24.49
CA ILE A 63 2.98 8.68 -24.07
C ILE A 63 2.19 7.37 -23.99
N GLY A 64 2.38 6.46 -24.95
CA GLY A 64 1.81 5.12 -24.91
C GLY A 64 2.25 4.31 -23.69
N GLN A 65 3.54 4.39 -23.31
CA GLN A 65 4.05 3.75 -22.09
C GLN A 65 3.41 4.35 -20.83
N VAL A 66 3.29 5.68 -20.73
CA VAL A 66 2.61 6.33 -19.60
C VAL A 66 1.16 5.86 -19.51
N LEU A 67 0.42 5.88 -20.62
CA LEU A 67 -0.97 5.42 -20.65
C LEU A 67 -1.11 3.96 -20.22
N LEU A 68 -0.22 3.08 -20.67
CA LEU A 68 -0.21 1.67 -20.26
C LEU A 68 -0.05 1.54 -18.75
N ARG A 69 0.92 2.24 -18.15
CA ARG A 69 1.17 2.19 -16.70
C ARG A 69 0.02 2.79 -15.89
N LEU A 70 -0.62 3.86 -16.38
CA LEU A 70 -1.79 4.43 -15.72
C LEU A 70 -2.99 3.48 -15.77
N LYS A 71 -3.19 2.74 -16.87
CA LYS A 71 -4.19 1.67 -16.97
C LYS A 71 -3.90 0.51 -16.03
N GLU A 72 -2.63 0.11 -15.90
CA GLU A 72 -2.22 -0.91 -14.92
C GLU A 72 -2.56 -0.46 -13.49
N ILE A 73 -2.23 0.78 -13.11
CA ILE A 73 -2.60 1.35 -11.81
C ILE A 73 -4.13 1.34 -11.62
N ALA A 74 -4.90 1.74 -12.64
CA ALA A 74 -6.36 1.71 -12.56
C ALA A 74 -6.92 0.29 -12.37
N GLY A 75 -6.32 -0.72 -13.00
CA GLY A 75 -6.67 -2.14 -12.78
C GLY A 75 -6.30 -2.63 -11.37
N LEU A 76 -5.17 -2.20 -10.82
CA LEU A 76 -4.79 -2.49 -9.43
C LEU A 76 -5.81 -1.89 -8.45
N HIS A 77 -6.28 -0.66 -8.69
CA HIS A 77 -7.31 -0.03 -7.88
C HIS A 77 -8.61 -0.84 -7.82
N GLU A 78 -8.99 -1.55 -8.88
CA GLU A 78 -10.17 -2.43 -8.86
C GLU A 78 -9.98 -3.60 -7.89
N THR A 79 -8.82 -4.26 -7.95
CA THR A 79 -8.47 -5.34 -7.02
C THR A 79 -8.40 -4.82 -5.57
N LEU A 80 -7.96 -3.58 -5.40
CA LEU A 80 -7.89 -2.91 -4.11
C LEU A 80 -9.29 -2.61 -3.54
N ILE A 81 -10.25 -2.21 -4.38
CA ILE A 81 -11.66 -2.03 -4.01
C ILE A 81 -12.22 -3.36 -3.48
N ASP A 82 -12.02 -4.46 -4.21
CA ASP A 82 -12.53 -5.79 -3.80
C ASP A 82 -11.94 -6.24 -2.46
N ALA A 83 -10.65 -5.97 -2.23
CA ALA A 83 -10.00 -6.24 -0.96
C ALA A 83 -10.61 -5.38 0.18
N PHE A 84 -10.90 -4.11 -0.05
CA PHE A 84 -11.57 -3.27 0.96
C PHE A 84 -13.02 -3.66 1.21
N VAL A 85 -13.76 -4.06 0.18
CA VAL A 85 -15.12 -4.60 0.33
C VAL A 85 -15.08 -5.86 1.20
N THR A 86 -14.11 -6.74 0.94
CA THR A 86 -13.90 -7.93 1.77
C THR A 86 -13.55 -7.55 3.21
N LEU A 87 -12.59 -6.65 3.40
CA LEU A 87 -12.11 -6.23 4.72
C LEU A 87 -13.19 -5.51 5.54
N HIS A 88 -14.10 -4.78 4.92
CA HIS A 88 -15.15 -4.02 5.60
C HIS A 88 -16.53 -4.66 5.50
N ARG A 89 -16.61 -5.95 5.13
CA ARG A 89 -17.89 -6.66 5.04
C ARG A 89 -18.60 -6.74 6.40
N PRO A 90 -19.95 -6.77 6.42
CA PRO A 90 -20.69 -7.09 7.63
C PRO A 90 -20.27 -8.45 8.19
N ARG A 91 -20.19 -8.58 9.52
CA ARG A 91 -19.77 -9.79 10.22
C ARG A 91 -20.76 -10.15 11.32
N ASP A 92 -20.85 -11.44 11.64
CA ASP A 92 -21.64 -11.92 12.77
C ASP A 92 -21.02 -11.52 14.12
N ASN A 93 -19.69 -11.50 14.16
CA ASN A 93 -18.89 -11.15 15.34
C ASN A 93 -18.09 -9.86 15.13
N TYR A 94 -17.65 -9.25 16.23
CA TYR A 94 -16.69 -8.14 16.14
C TYR A 94 -15.40 -8.59 15.44
N PRO A 95 -14.71 -7.67 14.72
CA PRO A 95 -13.44 -7.98 14.09
C PRO A 95 -12.43 -8.49 15.12
N ASP A 96 -11.62 -9.46 14.71
CA ASP A 96 -10.53 -9.97 15.52
C ASP A 96 -9.59 -8.81 15.91
N MET A 97 -9.16 -8.74 17.18
CA MET A 97 -8.19 -7.75 17.64
C MET A 97 -6.91 -7.80 16.81
N LEU A 98 -6.54 -8.99 16.34
CA LEU A 98 -5.42 -9.19 15.42
C LEU A 98 -5.53 -8.43 14.11
N LEU A 99 -6.75 -8.35 13.56
CA LEU A 99 -7.03 -7.59 12.35
C LEU A 99 -6.85 -6.10 12.60
N ILE A 100 -7.32 -5.64 13.76
CA ILE A 100 -7.24 -4.24 14.18
C ILE A 100 -5.77 -3.83 14.36
N ASP A 101 -4.99 -4.60 15.12
CA ASP A 101 -3.56 -4.34 15.38
C ASP A 101 -2.75 -4.34 14.08
N THR A 102 -3.03 -5.29 13.18
CA THR A 102 -2.35 -5.35 11.87
C THR A 102 -2.63 -4.10 11.05
N LEU A 103 -3.89 -3.65 10.98
CA LEU A 103 -4.23 -2.44 10.24
C LEU A 103 -3.61 -1.18 10.87
N GLU A 104 -3.51 -1.13 12.19
CA GLU A 104 -2.86 -0.03 12.89
C GLU A 104 -1.35 0.03 12.60
N LEU A 105 -0.67 -1.12 12.59
CA LEU A 105 0.75 -1.20 12.21
C LEU A 105 1.02 -0.81 10.75
N LEU A 106 0.09 -1.12 9.85
CA LEU A 106 0.22 -0.82 8.43
C LEU A 106 -0.16 0.63 8.07
N ARG A 107 -0.94 1.29 8.93
CA ARG A 107 -1.47 2.64 8.70
C ARG A 107 -0.39 3.68 8.32
N PRO A 108 0.76 3.78 9.02
CA PRO A 108 1.78 4.77 8.68
C PRO A 108 2.37 4.53 7.29
N PHE A 109 2.60 3.27 6.93
CA PHE A 109 3.10 2.89 5.60
C PHE A 109 2.12 3.30 4.51
N VAL A 110 0.84 2.95 4.64
CA VAL A 110 -0.18 3.31 3.63
C VAL A 110 -0.34 4.82 3.50
N ALA A 111 -0.29 5.55 4.61
CA ALA A 111 -0.33 7.01 4.59
C ALA A 111 0.85 7.61 3.83
N ASP A 112 2.06 7.08 4.01
CA ASP A 112 3.25 7.55 3.30
C ASP A 112 3.25 7.16 1.83
N VAL A 113 2.77 5.96 1.47
CA VAL A 113 2.53 5.56 0.07
C VAL A 113 1.62 6.57 -0.61
N GLY A 114 0.49 6.91 0.01
CA GLY A 114 -0.46 7.87 -0.55
C GLY A 114 0.13 9.25 -0.82
N LYS A 115 0.94 9.77 0.12
CA LYS A 115 1.64 11.05 -0.04
C LYS A 115 2.65 10.99 -1.18
N LEU A 116 3.45 9.92 -1.26
CA LEU A 116 4.47 9.75 -2.29
C LEU A 116 3.84 9.61 -3.67
N PHE A 117 2.76 8.83 -3.77
CA PHE A 117 2.00 8.67 -5.01
C PHE A 117 1.42 10.01 -5.47
N GLN A 118 0.74 10.74 -4.58
CA GLN A 118 0.19 12.06 -4.90
C GLN A 118 1.29 13.04 -5.33
N ALA A 119 2.40 13.10 -4.59
CA ALA A 119 3.52 13.98 -4.92
C ALA A 119 4.11 13.65 -6.29
N PHE A 120 4.27 12.36 -6.62
CA PHE A 120 4.78 11.96 -7.92
C PHE A 120 3.82 12.31 -9.06
N MET A 121 2.52 12.01 -8.91
CA MET A 121 1.51 12.39 -9.90
C MET A 121 1.47 13.90 -10.14
N GLN A 122 1.65 14.70 -9.08
CA GLN A 122 1.72 16.15 -9.19
C GLN A 122 2.96 16.61 -9.97
N GLU A 123 4.10 15.96 -9.79
CA GLU A 123 5.31 16.22 -10.59
C GLU A 123 5.09 15.88 -12.07
N MET A 124 4.28 14.86 -12.39
CA MET A 124 3.91 14.58 -13.79
C MET A 124 3.15 15.74 -14.42
N ILE A 125 2.16 16.27 -13.70
CA ILE A 125 1.38 17.43 -14.14
C ILE A 125 2.31 18.63 -14.33
N TYR A 126 3.17 18.92 -13.36
CA TYR A 126 4.11 20.04 -13.48
C TYR A 126 5.11 19.90 -14.62
N SER A 127 5.60 18.69 -14.91
CA SER A 127 6.52 18.47 -16.02
C SER A 127 5.92 18.81 -17.39
N THR A 128 4.59 18.77 -17.51
CA THR A 128 3.86 19.03 -18.76
C THR A 128 3.24 20.43 -18.80
N GLU A 129 2.68 20.92 -17.68
CA GLU A 129 2.05 22.25 -17.63
C GLU A 129 3.04 23.40 -17.40
N ARG A 130 4.16 23.13 -16.72
CA ARG A 130 5.18 24.14 -16.35
C ARG A 130 6.59 23.67 -16.71
N PRO A 131 6.84 23.36 -18.00
CA PRO A 131 8.11 22.75 -18.40
C PRO A 131 9.33 23.64 -18.13
N LYS A 132 9.19 24.97 -18.04
CA LYS A 132 10.32 25.87 -17.75
C LYS A 132 10.81 25.82 -16.30
N ASP A 133 9.91 25.49 -15.36
CA ASP A 133 10.18 25.53 -13.92
C ASP A 133 10.44 24.14 -13.33
N TRP A 134 10.12 23.09 -14.09
CA TRP A 134 10.22 21.72 -13.62
C TRP A 134 11.66 21.21 -13.68
N THR A 135 12.05 20.42 -12.68
CA THR A 135 13.31 19.69 -12.67
C THR A 135 13.10 18.25 -12.24
N VAL A 136 13.89 17.34 -12.84
CA VAL A 136 13.81 15.91 -12.54
C VAL A 136 14.18 15.56 -11.09
N GLN A 137 14.92 16.43 -10.41
CA GLN A 137 15.46 16.19 -9.07
C GLN A 137 14.38 15.84 -8.05
N LYS A 138 13.26 16.58 -8.03
CA LYS A 138 12.15 16.31 -7.10
C LYS A 138 11.53 14.95 -7.34
N SER A 139 11.30 14.59 -8.61
CA SER A 139 10.77 13.28 -9.01
C SER A 139 11.70 12.14 -8.58
N VAL A 140 13.01 12.29 -8.76
CA VAL A 140 14.01 11.29 -8.31
C VAL A 140 14.01 11.13 -6.79
N VAL A 141 13.94 12.24 -6.03
CA VAL A 141 13.87 12.20 -4.57
C VAL A 141 12.61 11.48 -4.09
N ILE A 142 11.45 11.74 -4.72
CA ILE A 142 10.19 11.06 -4.39
C ILE A 142 10.31 9.55 -4.65
N LEU A 143 10.84 9.14 -5.81
CA LEU A 143 11.03 7.73 -6.14
C LEU A 143 12.04 7.03 -5.23
N TRP A 144 13.10 7.73 -4.83
CA TRP A 144 14.04 7.19 -3.84
C TRP A 144 13.37 6.97 -2.48
N LYS A 145 12.56 7.93 -2.01
CA LYS A 145 11.76 7.77 -0.80
C LYS A 145 10.75 6.61 -0.92
N ALA A 146 10.10 6.44 -2.07
CA ALA A 146 9.23 5.31 -2.33
C ALA A 146 9.97 3.97 -2.25
N GLN A 147 11.17 3.88 -2.83
CA GLN A 147 11.99 2.67 -2.76
C GLN A 147 12.45 2.38 -1.32
N LEU A 148 12.80 3.41 -0.54
CA LEU A 148 13.12 3.26 0.87
C LEU A 148 11.90 2.81 1.68
N ALA A 149 10.71 3.37 1.44
CA ALA A 149 9.47 2.96 2.11
C ALA A 149 9.17 1.47 1.88
N CYS A 150 9.26 0.98 0.63
CA CYS A 150 9.11 -0.45 0.33
C CYS A 150 10.15 -1.30 1.06
N ARG A 151 11.42 -0.89 1.06
CA ARG A 151 12.50 -1.63 1.74
C ARG A 151 12.32 -1.66 3.26
N SER A 152 12.00 -0.53 3.86
CA SER A 152 11.72 -0.43 5.29
C SER A 152 10.55 -1.32 5.68
N PHE A 153 9.49 -1.35 4.87
CA PHE A 153 8.38 -2.28 5.06
C PHE A 153 8.83 -3.74 5.02
N PHE A 154 9.63 -4.14 4.03
CA PHE A 154 10.22 -5.49 3.97
C PHE A 154 11.17 -5.82 5.11
N HIS A 155 11.93 -4.84 5.60
CA HIS A 155 12.82 -5.02 6.74
C HIS A 155 12.04 -5.18 8.03
N VAL A 156 11.03 -4.35 8.27
CA VAL A 156 10.17 -4.45 9.45
C VAL A 156 9.44 -5.79 9.44
N THR A 157 8.76 -6.12 8.34
CA THR A 157 8.04 -7.41 8.19
C THR A 157 8.97 -8.62 8.19
N GLY A 158 10.14 -8.52 7.56
CA GLY A 158 11.13 -9.60 7.52
C GLY A 158 11.86 -9.81 8.84
N ASN A 159 12.14 -8.75 9.61
CA ASN A 159 12.72 -8.86 10.95
C ASN A 159 11.72 -9.46 11.92
N ILE A 160 10.45 -9.04 11.83
CA ILE A 160 9.34 -9.68 12.53
C ILE A 160 9.32 -11.20 12.25
N GLN A 161 9.38 -11.61 10.98
CA GLN A 161 9.38 -13.02 10.59
C GLN A 161 10.65 -13.78 11.03
N ARG A 162 11.83 -13.18 10.89
CA ARG A 162 13.10 -13.81 11.28
C ARG A 162 13.25 -13.95 12.78
N ASN A 163 12.85 -12.95 13.56
CA ASN A 163 12.88 -13.02 15.02
C ASN A 163 11.96 -14.13 15.51
N TYR A 164 10.80 -14.33 14.87
CA TYR A 164 9.94 -15.47 15.13
C TYR A 164 10.52 -16.83 14.72
N PHE A 165 11.11 -16.92 13.52
CA PHE A 165 11.73 -18.16 13.05
C PHE A 165 12.96 -18.56 13.88
N ALA A 166 13.79 -17.59 14.27
CA ALA A 166 14.93 -17.82 15.16
C ALA A 166 14.47 -18.25 16.57
N ALA A 167 13.45 -17.58 17.11
CA ALA A 167 12.84 -17.94 18.39
C ALA A 167 12.20 -19.33 18.37
N THR A 168 11.63 -19.77 17.25
CA THR A 168 11.05 -21.12 17.11
C THR A 168 12.07 -22.21 16.82
N GLN A 169 13.29 -21.90 16.38
CA GLN A 169 14.33 -22.90 16.07
C GLN A 169 15.29 -23.20 17.24
N GLN A 170 15.51 -22.26 18.16
CA GLN A 170 16.44 -22.45 19.28
C GLN A 170 15.86 -23.19 20.48
N VAL A 171 14.66 -23.77 20.38
CA VAL A 171 13.92 -24.24 21.54
C VAL A 171 13.39 -25.67 21.35
N SER A 172 13.73 -26.54 22.30
CA SER A 172 13.34 -27.96 22.30
C SER A 172 11.85 -28.17 22.62
N GLY A 173 11.30 -29.34 22.25
CA GLY A 173 9.88 -29.59 21.98
C GLY A 173 8.83 -29.26 23.06
N ALA A 174 9.22 -29.01 24.31
CA ALA A 174 8.32 -28.55 25.38
C ALA A 174 8.38 -27.03 25.59
N ASP A 175 9.57 -26.44 25.56
CA ASP A 175 9.80 -25.00 25.74
C ASP A 175 9.41 -24.17 24.51
N ARG A 176 9.34 -24.81 23.33
CA ARG A 176 8.79 -24.22 22.09
C ARG A 176 7.36 -23.69 22.23
N LYS A 177 6.61 -24.18 23.23
CA LYS A 177 5.25 -23.70 23.58
C LYS A 177 5.25 -22.45 24.48
N ALA A 178 6.38 -22.12 25.12
CA ALA A 178 6.49 -21.06 26.12
C ALA A 178 7.30 -19.83 25.64
N VAL A 179 8.05 -19.93 24.54
CA VAL A 179 8.98 -18.86 24.06
C VAL A 179 8.28 -17.63 23.51
N ASN A 180 6.97 -17.71 23.35
CA ASN A 180 6.09 -16.62 22.95
C ASN A 180 5.90 -15.57 24.07
N LEU A 181 6.93 -15.25 24.84
CA LEU A 181 6.84 -14.48 26.09
C LEU A 181 7.85 -13.31 26.14
N TYR A 182 8.82 -13.24 25.23
CA TYR A 182 10.08 -12.52 25.49
C TYR A 182 10.57 -11.50 24.45
N LEU A 183 9.85 -11.16 23.38
CA LEU A 183 10.45 -10.34 22.31
C LEU A 183 9.74 -9.00 22.08
N ASP A 184 9.94 -8.13 23.07
CA ASP A 184 10.12 -6.67 22.99
C ASP A 184 9.17 -5.85 22.09
N SER A 185 7.96 -5.62 22.59
CA SER A 185 7.26 -4.34 22.39
C SER A 185 7.26 -3.57 23.71
N SER A 186 7.22 -2.24 23.69
CA SER A 186 7.30 -1.37 24.88
C SER A 186 6.26 -1.69 25.97
N VAL A 187 5.18 -2.40 25.63
CA VAL A 187 4.14 -2.86 26.56
C VAL A 187 4.60 -4.09 27.38
N MET A 188 5.49 -4.94 26.85
CA MET A 188 6.06 -6.08 27.59
C MET A 188 7.14 -5.65 28.58
N GLN A 189 7.90 -4.61 28.25
CA GLN A 189 8.87 -4.01 29.18
C GLN A 189 8.14 -3.40 30.39
N GLU A 190 6.98 -2.77 30.16
CA GLU A 190 6.12 -2.23 31.21
C GLU A 190 5.47 -3.35 32.05
N ALA A 191 5.01 -4.44 31.44
CA ALA A 191 4.44 -5.60 32.15
C ALA A 191 5.48 -6.37 33.01
N LEU A 192 6.71 -6.51 32.52
CA LEU A 192 7.84 -7.09 33.28
C LEU A 192 8.35 -6.14 34.37
N GLN A 193 8.39 -4.84 34.13
CA GLN A 193 8.70 -3.84 35.16
C GLN A 193 7.64 -3.78 36.26
N ASN A 194 6.38 -4.09 35.94
CA ASN A 194 5.28 -4.20 36.89
C ASN A 194 5.20 -5.58 37.58
N GLY A 195 6.15 -6.49 37.32
CA GLY A 195 6.33 -7.72 38.09
C GLY A 195 5.32 -8.84 37.80
N VAL A 196 4.70 -8.86 36.62
CA VAL A 196 3.74 -9.90 36.24
C VAL A 196 4.46 -11.24 36.04
N ASP A 197 4.03 -12.28 36.76
CA ASP A 197 4.59 -13.63 36.66
C ASP A 197 4.24 -14.25 35.29
N PRO A 198 5.23 -14.78 34.53
CA PRO A 198 5.00 -15.52 33.27
C PRO A 198 3.95 -16.63 33.35
N ALA A 199 3.70 -17.19 34.54
CA ALA A 199 2.65 -18.18 34.77
C ALA A 199 1.22 -17.61 34.54
N GLU A 200 1.01 -16.31 34.75
CA GLU A 200 -0.28 -15.65 34.55
C GLU A 200 -0.70 -15.61 33.08
N LEU A 201 0.23 -15.67 32.12
CA LEU A 201 -0.10 -15.73 30.69
C LEU A 201 -0.80 -17.03 30.29
N ARG A 202 -0.75 -18.07 31.12
CA ARG A 202 -1.50 -19.32 30.92
C ARG A 202 -2.95 -19.22 31.41
N ASP A 203 -3.32 -18.15 32.09
CA ASP A 203 -4.70 -17.89 32.49
C ASP A 203 -5.56 -17.64 31.23
N PRO A 204 -6.73 -18.30 31.09
CA PRO A 204 -7.68 -18.03 30.02
C PRO A 204 -8.01 -16.53 29.81
N LYS A 205 -7.90 -15.71 30.85
CA LYS A 205 -8.09 -14.25 30.78
C LYS A 205 -7.03 -13.53 29.96
N ASN A 206 -5.84 -14.13 29.80
CA ASN A 206 -4.68 -13.59 29.10
C ASN A 206 -4.46 -14.21 27.71
N ALA A 207 -5.39 -15.05 27.24
CA ALA A 207 -5.35 -15.68 25.93
C ALA A 207 -5.24 -14.67 24.77
N ASP A 208 -5.86 -13.50 24.92
CA ASP A 208 -5.80 -12.41 23.94
C ASP A 208 -4.36 -11.86 23.79
N LEU A 209 -3.59 -11.82 24.89
CA LEU A 209 -2.20 -11.37 24.89
C LEU A 209 -1.27 -12.35 24.16
N ILE A 210 -1.48 -13.65 24.36
CA ILE A 210 -0.75 -14.72 23.68
C ILE A 210 -1.05 -14.74 22.17
N GLN A 211 -2.32 -14.50 21.81
CA GLN A 211 -2.76 -14.47 20.42
C GLN A 211 -2.16 -13.28 19.65
N ARG A 212 -2.07 -12.10 20.30
CA ARG A 212 -1.33 -10.93 19.77
C ARG A 212 0.14 -11.25 19.50
N LEU A 213 0.80 -11.93 20.45
CA LEU A 213 2.19 -12.38 20.35
C LEU A 213 2.45 -13.33 19.16
N PHE A 214 1.53 -14.28 18.90
CA PHE A 214 1.65 -15.18 17.74
C PHE A 214 1.44 -14.48 16.39
N THR A 215 0.74 -13.35 16.34
CA THR A 215 0.33 -12.73 15.08
C THR A 215 1.27 -11.63 14.61
N LEU A 216 1.90 -10.94 15.56
CA LEU A 216 3.03 -10.04 15.33
C LEU A 216 4.28 -10.74 14.78
N SER A 217 4.17 -12.03 14.45
CA SER A 217 5.22 -12.90 13.92
C SER A 217 5.08 -13.25 12.43
N TYR A 218 4.00 -12.78 11.80
CA TYR A 218 3.71 -12.87 10.35
C TYR A 218 3.94 -14.24 9.68
N GLN A 219 3.70 -15.35 10.38
CA GLN A 219 3.28 -16.57 9.69
C GLN A 219 1.81 -16.43 9.27
N MET A 220 1.58 -15.65 8.21
CA MET A 220 0.27 -15.51 7.58
C MET A 220 -0.23 -16.80 6.89
N ASN A 221 0.63 -17.81 6.75
CA ASN A 221 0.27 -19.13 6.22
C ASN A 221 0.08 -20.20 7.29
N SER A 222 0.21 -19.86 8.58
CA SER A 222 -0.12 -20.80 9.64
C SER A 222 -1.65 -20.83 9.83
N PRO A 223 -2.29 -22.01 9.87
CA PRO A 223 -3.73 -22.14 10.10
C PRO A 223 -4.21 -21.61 11.46
N PHE A 224 -3.30 -21.07 12.30
CA PHE A 224 -3.56 -20.62 13.67
C PHE A 224 -3.56 -19.09 13.87
N THR A 225 -3.17 -18.29 12.87
CA THR A 225 -2.84 -16.86 13.08
C THR A 225 -3.94 -15.86 12.73
N MET A 226 -4.95 -16.26 11.96
CA MET A 226 -6.22 -15.56 11.82
C MET A 226 -7.28 -16.63 11.58
N GLN A 227 -8.34 -16.68 12.38
CA GLN A 227 -9.43 -17.63 12.15
C GLN A 227 -10.12 -17.38 10.80
N ASN A 228 -10.03 -16.16 10.26
CA ASN A 228 -10.62 -15.76 8.99
C ASN A 228 -9.56 -15.59 7.87
N ARG A 229 -9.40 -16.63 7.05
CA ARG A 229 -8.46 -16.63 5.90
C ARG A 229 -8.72 -15.52 4.87
N GLU A 230 -9.93 -14.98 4.82
CA GLU A 230 -10.30 -13.94 3.85
C GLU A 230 -9.79 -12.55 4.25
N ASP A 231 -9.80 -12.22 5.54
CA ASP A 231 -9.29 -10.92 6.04
C ASP A 231 -7.78 -10.82 5.81
N LEU A 232 -7.07 -11.91 6.08
CA LEU A 232 -5.64 -12.04 5.82
C LEU A 232 -5.29 -11.92 4.34
N ARG A 233 -6.09 -12.54 3.46
CA ARG A 233 -5.94 -12.39 2.01
C ARG A 233 -6.17 -10.95 1.58
N ALA A 234 -7.21 -10.29 2.10
CA ALA A 234 -7.51 -8.89 1.79
C ALA A 234 -6.34 -7.97 2.19
N ILE A 235 -5.78 -8.13 3.39
CA ILE A 235 -4.59 -7.37 3.83
C ILE A 235 -3.41 -7.59 2.89
N ASN A 236 -3.11 -8.85 2.55
CA ASN A 236 -1.99 -9.16 1.65
C ASN A 236 -2.17 -8.52 0.27
N VAL A 237 -3.41 -8.52 -0.25
CA VAL A 237 -3.74 -7.86 -1.51
C VAL A 237 -3.52 -6.35 -1.42
N ILE A 238 -4.05 -5.70 -0.37
CA ILE A 238 -3.87 -4.26 -0.12
C ILE A 238 -2.38 -3.89 -0.11
N MET A 239 -1.59 -4.65 0.65
CA MET A 239 -0.16 -4.38 0.80
C MET A 239 0.62 -4.63 -0.48
N SER A 240 0.33 -5.72 -1.19
CA SER A 240 0.97 -6.03 -2.47
C SER A 240 0.65 -4.96 -3.51
N ILE A 241 -0.59 -4.47 -3.56
CA ILE A 241 -1.00 -3.44 -4.51
C ILE A 241 -0.27 -2.13 -4.22
N PHE A 242 -0.25 -1.64 -2.98
CA PHE A 242 0.48 -0.40 -2.65
C PHE A 242 1.97 -0.49 -2.98
N GLU A 243 2.58 -1.66 -2.77
CA GLU A 243 3.96 -1.90 -3.18
C GLU A 243 4.15 -1.87 -4.70
N ILE A 244 3.26 -2.55 -5.44
CA ILE A 244 3.29 -2.57 -6.91
C ILE A 244 3.10 -1.16 -7.46
N GLU A 245 2.16 -0.38 -6.92
CA GLU A 245 1.94 1.02 -7.31
C GLU A 245 3.22 1.85 -7.19
N LEU A 246 3.91 1.80 -6.05
CA LEU A 246 5.18 2.51 -5.87
C LEU A 246 6.26 2.04 -6.85
N LYS A 247 6.32 0.74 -7.17
CA LYS A 247 7.24 0.21 -8.19
C LYS A 247 6.86 0.69 -9.60
N THR A 248 5.58 0.81 -9.91
CA THR A 248 5.08 1.29 -11.20
C THR A 248 5.41 2.77 -11.40
N LEU A 249 5.38 3.60 -10.35
CA LEU A 249 5.80 5.01 -10.44
C LEU A 249 7.22 5.17 -10.97
N LYS A 250 8.15 4.29 -10.58
CA LYS A 250 9.54 4.31 -11.09
C LYS A 250 9.59 4.15 -12.61
N GLN A 251 8.66 3.39 -13.18
CA GLN A 251 8.62 3.11 -14.62
C GLN A 251 8.07 4.28 -15.42
N LEU A 252 7.42 5.26 -14.77
CA LEU A 252 6.89 6.46 -15.42
C LEU A 252 7.96 7.53 -15.65
N LEU A 253 9.05 7.54 -14.87
CA LEU A 253 10.03 8.64 -14.90
C LEU A 253 10.69 8.84 -16.27
N PHE A 254 11.19 7.77 -16.89
CA PHE A 254 11.90 7.89 -18.17
C PHE A 254 11.00 8.35 -19.32
N PRO A 255 9.80 7.76 -19.52
CA PRO A 255 8.83 8.27 -20.47
C PRO A 255 8.48 9.75 -20.22
N MET A 256 8.30 10.14 -18.96
CA MET A 256 8.00 11.53 -18.61
C MET A 256 9.10 12.51 -18.99
N ILE A 257 10.38 12.15 -18.80
CA ILE A 257 11.50 13.01 -19.20
C ILE A 257 11.42 13.33 -20.70
N LYS A 258 11.09 12.33 -21.53
CA LYS A 258 10.94 12.51 -22.99
C LYS A 258 9.74 13.36 -23.37
N ILE A 259 8.61 13.16 -22.70
CA ILE A 259 7.42 14.00 -22.87
C ILE A 259 7.74 15.44 -22.47
N HIS A 260 8.45 15.63 -21.37
CA HIS A 260 8.88 16.93 -20.90
C HIS A 260 9.84 17.62 -21.87
N GLU A 261 10.87 16.93 -22.39
CA GLU A 261 11.79 17.46 -23.39
C GLU A 261 11.02 18.00 -24.62
N TYR A 262 10.01 17.25 -25.06
CA TYR A 262 9.10 17.67 -26.13
C TYR A 262 8.31 18.93 -25.75
N GLU A 263 7.62 18.95 -24.61
CA GLU A 263 6.83 20.13 -24.19
C GLU A 263 7.70 21.36 -23.94
N PHE A 264 8.89 21.20 -23.37
CA PHE A 264 9.86 22.27 -23.20
C PHE A 264 10.23 22.88 -24.55
N SER A 265 10.55 22.05 -25.55
CA SER A 265 10.89 22.51 -26.90
C SER A 265 9.76 23.30 -27.59
N ARG A 266 8.49 23.06 -27.23
CA ARG A 266 7.35 23.80 -27.77
C ARG A 266 7.17 25.19 -27.16
N THR A 267 7.68 25.40 -25.95
CA THR A 267 7.53 26.66 -25.20
C THR A 267 8.72 27.60 -25.33
N THR A 268 9.81 27.15 -25.96
CA THR A 268 11.04 27.92 -26.22
C THR A 268 11.17 28.40 -27.66
N VAL A 269 10.21 28.07 -28.53
CA VAL A 269 10.05 28.60 -29.91
C VAL A 269 9.21 29.87 -29.90
#